data_AF-A0A076KXH6-F1
#
_entry.id   AF-A0A076KXH6-F1
#
_cell.length_a   1.000
_cell.length_b   1.000
_cell.length_c   1.000
_cell.angle_alpha   90.00
_cell.angle_beta   90.00
_cell.angle_gamma   90.00
#
_symmetry.space_group_name_H-M   'P 1'
#
loop_
_entity.id
_entity.type
_entity.pdbx_description
1 polymer ?
#
loop_
_entity_poly.entity_id
_entity_poly.type
_entity_poly.pdbx_seq_one_letter_code
_entity_poly.pdbx_strand_id
1 'polypeptide(L)'
;SHGTGTKVGDPIEAGSIYRVFGGGRSKKAPLYVGSIKGNVGHLENVSGIISIIKATMILEKRLIVPNVNFEKANEKIPLDDWNIKVPTLLRPWPNGKRFVSVNSFGFGGSNAHAVLEAMPKAAVTSMFDKVGLLSSAKLVVLSGNDKEAANRVATQLGVYIEQNPEIFEKRILENIAYTLGERRTHLPWRLAFATGSCMDLATMLNGMQALPRRAATSPRLAFVFSGHGAQWN
;
A
#
# COMPACT_ATOMS: atom_id res chain seq x y z
N SER A 1 19.64 -0.46 -6.09
CA SER A 1 20.59 0.01 -7.11
C SER A 1 19.86 0.25 -8.42
N HIS A 2 20.47 0.96 -9.35
CA HIS A 2 20.06 0.99 -10.75
C HIS A 2 20.23 -0.41 -11.34
N GLY A 3 21.38 -1.06 -11.14
CA GLY A 3 21.59 -2.51 -11.25
C GLY A 3 21.00 -3.13 -12.51
N THR A 4 21.61 -2.81 -13.65
CA THR A 4 21.17 -3.25 -14.99
C THR A 4 21.73 -4.61 -15.39
N GLY A 5 22.60 -5.21 -14.58
CA GLY A 5 23.21 -6.50 -14.90
C GLY A 5 24.36 -6.38 -15.89
N THR A 6 24.93 -5.18 -16.07
CA THR A 6 26.00 -4.97 -17.06
C THR A 6 27.36 -5.25 -16.44
N LYS A 7 28.23 -5.95 -17.19
CA LYS A 7 29.59 -6.33 -16.74
C LYS A 7 30.45 -5.13 -16.32
N VAL A 8 30.19 -3.96 -16.89
CA VAL A 8 30.94 -2.72 -16.63
C VAL A 8 30.19 -1.81 -15.64
N GLY A 9 28.87 -1.63 -15.82
CA GLY A 9 28.09 -0.71 -15.00
C GLY A 9 27.91 -1.17 -13.57
N ASP A 10 27.67 -2.47 -13.34
CA ASP A 10 27.41 -2.98 -11.98
C ASP A 10 28.63 -2.78 -11.04
N PRO A 11 29.89 -3.04 -11.45
CA PRO A 11 31.06 -2.69 -10.64
C PRO A 11 31.21 -1.19 -10.37
N ILE A 12 30.93 -0.33 -11.36
CA ILE A 12 31.03 1.14 -11.20
C ILE A 12 29.99 1.63 -10.19
N GLU A 13 28.75 1.13 -10.28
CA GLU A 13 27.70 1.47 -9.34
C GLU A 13 28.03 0.95 -7.93
N ALA A 14 28.41 -0.32 -7.79
CA ALA A 14 28.73 -0.91 -6.50
C ALA A 14 29.91 -0.20 -5.81
N GLY A 15 30.95 0.15 -6.57
CA GLY A 15 32.08 0.94 -6.05
C GLY A 15 31.66 2.34 -5.61
N SER A 16 30.73 2.98 -6.33
CA SER A 16 30.19 4.29 -5.93
C SER A 16 29.33 4.20 -4.67
N ILE A 17 28.52 3.14 -4.53
CA ILE A 17 27.79 2.84 -3.31
C ILE A 17 28.75 2.63 -2.13
N TYR A 18 29.81 1.85 -2.31
CA TYR A 18 30.81 1.60 -1.27
C TYR A 18 31.51 2.89 -0.82
N ARG A 19 31.94 3.74 -1.76
CA ARG A 19 32.61 5.02 -1.43
C ARG A 19 31.75 5.95 -0.56
N VAL A 20 30.44 5.94 -0.76
CA VAL A 20 29.51 6.81 -0.02
C VAL A 20 29.00 6.15 1.27
N PHE A 21 28.63 4.86 1.22
CA PHE A 21 27.91 4.18 2.30
C PHE A 21 28.70 3.08 3.00
N GLY A 22 29.94 2.81 2.57
CA GLY A 22 30.82 1.79 3.13
C GLY A 22 31.40 2.18 4.50
N GLY A 23 31.56 3.48 4.76
CA GLY A 23 31.97 3.98 6.07
C GLY A 23 31.04 3.50 7.19
N GLY A 24 31.63 2.93 8.24
CA GLY A 24 30.88 2.41 9.40
C GLY A 24 30.13 1.10 9.17
N ARG A 25 30.33 0.43 8.01
CA ARG A 25 29.79 -0.92 7.77
C ARG A 25 30.69 -1.99 8.36
N SER A 26 30.07 -3.10 8.75
CA SER A 26 30.77 -4.27 9.28
C SER A 26 30.00 -5.53 8.93
N LYS A 27 30.60 -6.72 9.16
CA LYS A 27 29.92 -8.00 8.95
C LYS A 27 28.61 -8.13 9.73
N LYS A 28 28.49 -7.45 10.88
CA LYS A 28 27.28 -7.43 11.72
C LYS A 28 26.24 -6.39 11.26
N ALA A 29 26.66 -5.38 10.51
CA ALA A 29 25.81 -4.31 10.00
C ALA A 29 26.12 -4.01 8.52
N PRO A 30 25.95 -5.00 7.62
CA PRO A 30 26.27 -4.81 6.21
C PRO A 30 25.30 -3.84 5.54
N LEU A 31 25.68 -3.34 4.37
CA LEU A 31 24.76 -2.66 3.48
C LEU A 31 24.09 -3.68 2.56
N TYR A 32 22.77 -3.73 2.56
CA TYR A 32 22.02 -4.57 1.64
C TYR A 32 21.79 -3.84 0.32
N VAL A 33 22.17 -4.47 -0.79
CA VAL A 33 22.03 -3.92 -2.15
C VAL A 33 21.29 -4.92 -3.03
N GLY A 34 20.28 -4.44 -3.75
CA GLY A 34 19.57 -5.22 -4.75
C GLY A 34 18.89 -4.33 -5.78
N SER A 35 18.41 -4.95 -6.86
CA SER A 35 17.70 -4.32 -7.97
C SER A 35 16.32 -4.96 -8.12
N ILE A 36 15.33 -4.21 -8.61
CA ILE A 36 14.03 -4.76 -9.00
C ILE A 36 14.08 -5.32 -10.42
N LYS A 37 15.09 -4.95 -11.22
CA LYS A 37 15.19 -5.32 -12.63
C LYS A 37 15.36 -6.82 -12.85
N GLY A 38 15.91 -7.54 -11.87
CA GLY A 38 15.93 -9.01 -11.91
C GLY A 38 14.52 -9.62 -11.93
N ASN A 39 13.52 -8.95 -11.36
CA ASN A 39 12.15 -9.44 -11.27
C ASN A 39 11.29 -9.04 -12.48
N VAL A 40 11.43 -7.79 -12.95
CA VAL A 40 10.51 -7.19 -13.94
C VAL A 40 11.22 -6.64 -15.19
N GLY A 41 12.52 -6.90 -15.33
CA GLY A 41 13.33 -6.35 -16.41
C GLY A 41 13.63 -4.85 -16.23
N HIS A 42 14.25 -4.28 -17.26
CA HIS A 42 14.53 -2.85 -17.32
C HIS A 42 13.38 -2.12 -18.03
N LEU A 43 12.49 -1.48 -17.27
CA LEU A 43 11.33 -0.76 -17.80
C LEU A 43 11.65 0.68 -18.25
N GLU A 44 12.88 0.90 -18.71
CA GLU A 44 13.38 2.19 -19.19
C GLU A 44 12.94 3.38 -18.31
N ASN A 45 12.10 4.27 -18.84
CA ASN A 45 11.58 5.47 -18.22
C ASN A 45 10.82 5.22 -16.90
N VAL A 46 10.26 4.03 -16.72
CA VAL A 46 9.45 3.65 -15.53
C VAL A 46 10.32 2.95 -14.47
N SER A 47 11.58 2.64 -14.78
CA SER A 47 12.46 1.89 -13.86
C SER A 47 12.66 2.57 -12.50
N GLY A 48 12.70 3.91 -12.49
CA GLY A 48 12.86 4.70 -11.27
C GLY A 48 11.67 4.53 -10.33
N ILE A 49 10.44 4.74 -10.83
CA ILE A 49 9.23 4.65 -10.00
C ILE A 49 8.96 3.22 -9.52
N ILE A 50 9.25 2.19 -10.31
CA ILE A 50 9.15 0.80 -9.84
C ILE A 50 10.15 0.51 -8.71
N SER A 51 11.35 1.09 -8.76
CA SER A 51 12.33 0.96 -7.68
C SER A 51 11.89 1.67 -6.41
N ILE A 52 11.19 2.81 -6.54
CA ILE A 52 10.54 3.52 -5.42
C ILE A 52 9.43 2.67 -4.82
N ILE A 53 8.55 2.06 -5.63
CA ILE A 53 7.48 1.17 -5.15
C ILE A 53 8.06 0.00 -4.36
N LYS A 54 9.09 -0.68 -4.88
CA LYS A 54 9.82 -1.73 -4.15
C LYS A 54 10.34 -1.22 -2.80
N ALA A 55 10.99 -0.06 -2.79
CA ALA A 55 11.54 0.54 -1.58
C ALA A 55 10.46 0.89 -0.54
N THR A 56 9.34 1.47 -0.97
CA THR A 56 8.19 1.76 -0.11
C THR A 56 7.63 0.48 0.50
N MET A 57 7.40 -0.57 -0.29
CA MET A 57 6.91 -1.85 0.22
C MET A 57 7.87 -2.50 1.23
N ILE A 58 9.19 -2.41 0.99
CA ILE A 58 10.22 -2.88 1.93
C ILE A 58 10.14 -2.15 3.28
N LEU A 59 9.96 -0.82 3.25
CA LEU A 59 9.85 0.01 4.45
C LEU A 59 8.53 -0.22 5.20
N GLU A 60 7.42 -0.34 4.48
CA GLU A 60 6.09 -0.61 5.04
C GLU A 60 6.02 -2.00 5.68
N LYS A 61 6.41 -3.04 4.93
CA LYS A 61 6.38 -4.43 5.39
C LYS A 61 7.52 -4.76 6.34
N ARG A 62 8.52 -3.89 6.48
CA ARG A 62 9.73 -4.09 7.31
C ARG A 62 10.43 -5.41 6.95
N LEU A 63 10.64 -5.63 5.66
CA LEU A 63 11.31 -6.83 5.12
C LEU A 63 12.30 -6.46 4.01
N ILE A 64 13.49 -7.04 4.05
CA ILE A 64 14.43 -7.04 2.92
C ILE A 64 14.08 -8.23 2.03
N VAL A 65 13.71 -7.94 0.79
CA VAL A 65 13.32 -8.96 -0.19
C VAL A 65 14.51 -9.53 -0.95
N PRO A 66 14.44 -10.79 -1.42
CA PRO A 66 15.47 -11.39 -2.27
C PRO A 66 15.73 -10.60 -3.55
N ASN A 67 16.99 -10.65 -4.01
CA ASN A 67 17.40 -10.29 -5.36
C ASN A 67 17.44 -11.58 -6.19
N VAL A 68 16.45 -11.74 -7.06
CA VAL A 68 16.32 -12.94 -7.90
C VAL A 68 17.50 -13.08 -8.88
N ASN A 69 17.77 -14.31 -9.29
CA ASN A 69 18.84 -14.67 -10.24
C ASN A 69 20.26 -14.26 -9.82
N PHE A 70 20.49 -14.09 -8.51
CA PHE A 70 21.82 -13.82 -7.96
C PHE A 70 22.41 -15.09 -7.34
N GLU A 71 23.49 -15.60 -7.93
CA GLU A 71 24.24 -16.77 -7.44
C GLU A 71 25.64 -16.37 -6.95
N LYS A 72 26.42 -15.76 -7.85
CA LYS A 72 27.78 -15.28 -7.58
C LYS A 72 27.92 -13.83 -8.00
N ALA A 73 28.61 -13.04 -7.18
CA ALA A 73 28.96 -11.68 -7.54
C ALA A 73 29.97 -11.64 -8.69
N ASN A 74 29.92 -10.57 -9.48
CA ASN A 74 31.01 -10.23 -10.38
C ASN A 74 32.30 -10.03 -9.57
N GLU A 75 33.41 -10.65 -9.99
CA GLU A 75 34.69 -10.67 -9.27
C GLU A 75 35.29 -9.26 -9.08
N LYS A 76 34.87 -8.29 -9.89
CA LYS A 76 35.23 -6.87 -9.74
C LYS A 76 34.48 -6.17 -8.59
N ILE A 77 33.60 -6.87 -7.89
CA ILE A 77 32.80 -6.34 -6.78
C ILE A 77 33.17 -7.14 -5.51
N PRO A 78 34.15 -6.68 -4.71
CA PRO A 78 34.58 -7.35 -3.49
C PRO A 78 33.55 -7.14 -2.36
N LEU A 79 32.39 -7.79 -2.48
CA LEU A 79 31.24 -7.63 -1.58
C LEU A 79 31.61 -7.85 -0.11
N ASP A 80 32.43 -8.88 0.17
CA ASP A 80 32.80 -9.23 1.53
C ASP A 80 33.71 -8.18 2.18
N ASP A 81 34.69 -7.66 1.42
CA ASP A 81 35.59 -6.60 1.89
C ASP A 81 34.83 -5.28 2.09
N TRP A 82 33.85 -5.01 1.23
CA TRP A 82 33.03 -3.80 1.29
C TRP A 82 31.87 -3.89 2.28
N ASN A 83 31.69 -5.03 2.97
CA ASN A 83 30.55 -5.31 3.82
C ASN A 83 29.20 -5.01 3.14
N ILE A 84 29.11 -5.31 1.83
CA ILE A 84 27.89 -5.24 1.03
C ILE A 84 27.34 -6.66 0.89
N LYS A 85 26.02 -6.83 1.05
CA LYS A 85 25.35 -8.10 0.85
C LYS A 85 24.21 -7.96 -0.16
N VAL A 86 24.17 -8.89 -1.11
CA VAL A 86 23.01 -9.06 -2.00
C VAL A 86 22.09 -10.09 -1.36
N PRO A 87 20.86 -9.73 -0.96
CA PRO A 87 19.97 -10.64 -0.26
C PRO A 87 19.46 -11.73 -1.22
N THR A 88 19.60 -13.00 -0.88
CA THR A 88 19.03 -14.14 -1.65
C THR A 88 17.80 -14.76 -0.98
N LEU A 89 17.52 -14.38 0.26
CA LEU A 89 16.40 -14.85 1.07
C LEU A 89 15.68 -13.67 1.70
N LEU A 90 14.39 -13.84 2.00
CA LEU A 90 13.59 -12.86 2.72
C LEU A 90 14.15 -12.68 4.14
N ARG A 91 14.34 -11.43 4.57
CA ARG A 91 14.92 -11.12 5.88
C ARG A 91 14.13 -10.02 6.59
N PRO A 92 14.06 -10.06 7.94
CA PRO A 92 13.55 -8.94 8.71
C PRO A 92 14.33 -7.65 8.45
N TRP A 93 13.64 -6.52 8.44
CA TRP A 93 14.28 -5.21 8.38
C TRP A 93 15.12 -4.95 9.64
N PRO A 94 16.39 -4.49 9.52
CA PRO A 94 17.24 -4.29 10.69
C PRO A 94 16.69 -3.25 11.67
N ASN A 95 16.79 -3.55 12.96
CA ASN A 95 16.36 -2.65 14.03
C ASN A 95 17.08 -1.30 13.96
N GLY A 96 16.35 -0.21 14.24
CA GLY A 96 16.88 1.15 14.24
C GLY A 96 17.22 1.71 12.86
N LYS A 97 17.09 0.94 11.77
CA LYS A 97 17.29 1.45 10.41
C LYS A 97 15.98 2.01 9.87
N ARG A 98 16.07 3.15 9.19
CA ARG A 98 14.89 3.87 8.67
C ARG A 98 14.98 4.20 7.19
N PHE A 99 16.17 4.12 6.58
CA PHE A 99 16.38 4.65 5.25
C PHE A 99 16.59 3.55 4.20
N VAL A 100 16.01 3.75 3.02
CA VAL A 100 16.34 3.02 1.78
C VAL A 100 16.75 4.05 0.73
N SER A 101 17.82 3.76 0.01
CA SER A 101 18.25 4.56 -1.15
C SER A 101 17.86 3.90 -2.46
N VAL A 102 17.40 4.71 -3.42
CA VAL A 102 17.06 4.31 -4.78
C VAL A 102 17.94 5.08 -5.77
N ASN A 103 18.59 4.35 -6.67
CA ASN A 103 19.41 4.92 -7.75
C ASN A 103 18.72 4.68 -9.10
N SER A 104 18.76 5.67 -9.98
CA SER A 104 18.38 5.51 -11.39
C SER A 104 19.30 6.33 -12.27
N PHE A 105 20.01 5.68 -13.19
CA PHE A 105 21.00 6.31 -14.06
C PHE A 105 20.52 6.20 -15.51
N GLY A 106 20.31 7.35 -16.15
CA GLY A 106 19.89 7.41 -17.55
C GLY A 106 21.07 7.20 -18.48
N PHE A 107 20.84 6.50 -19.59
CA PHE A 107 21.87 6.27 -20.60
C PHE A 107 22.47 7.58 -21.16
N GLY A 108 21.68 8.65 -21.23
CA GLY A 108 22.14 9.99 -21.62
C GLY A 108 22.98 10.72 -20.56
N GLY A 109 23.38 10.05 -19.47
CA GLY A 109 24.28 10.59 -18.42
C GLY A 109 23.59 11.31 -17.26
N SER A 110 22.27 11.53 -17.34
CA SER A 110 21.50 12.11 -16.23
C SER A 110 21.27 11.08 -15.12
N ASN A 111 21.67 11.43 -13.90
CA ASN A 111 21.60 10.54 -12.74
C ASN A 111 20.61 11.07 -11.70
N ALA A 112 19.83 10.18 -11.10
CA ALA A 112 18.91 10.47 -10.01
C ALA A 112 19.15 9.54 -8.82
N HIS A 113 19.03 10.12 -7.62
CA HIS A 113 19.10 9.40 -6.35
C HIS A 113 17.99 9.90 -5.43
N ALA A 114 17.29 8.98 -4.77
CA ALA A 114 16.27 9.28 -3.78
C ALA A 114 16.53 8.50 -2.49
N VAL A 115 16.32 9.14 -1.34
CA VAL A 115 16.36 8.50 -0.02
C VAL A 115 14.95 8.53 0.55
N LEU A 116 14.42 7.36 0.89
CA LEU A 116 13.12 7.19 1.51
C LEU A 116 13.32 6.87 2.99
N GLU A 117 12.51 7.49 3.85
CA GLU A 117 12.48 7.21 5.29
C GLU A 117 11.22 6.42 5.67
N ALA A 118 11.37 5.43 6.55
CA ALA A 118 10.26 4.68 7.12
C ALA A 118 9.39 5.59 7.99
N MET A 119 8.08 5.47 7.86
CA MET A 119 7.14 6.14 8.77
C MET A 119 7.39 5.72 10.24
N PRO A 120 7.37 6.66 11.20
CA PRO A 120 7.49 6.34 12.62
C PRO A 120 6.34 5.43 13.09
N LYS A 121 6.66 4.30 13.73
CA LYS A 121 5.64 3.35 14.24
C LYS A 121 4.65 3.99 15.23
N ALA A 122 5.11 4.95 16.04
CA ALA A 122 4.32 5.57 17.10
C ALA A 122 3.21 6.52 16.60
N ALA A 123 3.33 7.06 15.38
CA ALA A 123 2.33 7.97 14.83
C ALA A 123 1.01 7.24 14.52
N VAL A 124 1.07 5.94 14.26
CA VAL A 124 -0.09 5.11 13.90
C VAL A 124 -0.90 4.81 15.17
N THR A 125 -0.29 4.29 16.24
CA THR A 125 -1.02 3.82 17.42
C THR A 125 -1.77 4.92 18.20
N SER A 126 -1.21 6.12 18.33
CA SER A 126 -1.78 7.17 19.20
C SER A 126 -3.09 7.82 18.69
N MET A 127 -3.41 7.66 17.40
CA MET A 127 -4.66 8.21 16.84
C MET A 127 -5.88 7.35 17.20
N PHE A 128 -5.68 6.08 17.57
CA PHE A 128 -6.77 5.13 17.70
C PHE A 128 -7.45 5.13 19.08
N ASP A 129 -6.81 5.63 20.14
CA ASP A 129 -7.33 5.42 21.50
C ASP A 129 -8.44 6.40 21.93
N LYS A 130 -8.70 7.47 21.18
CA LYS A 130 -9.54 8.60 21.65
C LYS A 130 -11.02 8.58 21.24
N VAL A 131 -11.49 7.63 20.43
CA VAL A 131 -12.89 7.62 19.97
C VAL A 131 -13.70 6.61 20.78
N GLY A 132 -14.66 7.12 21.57
CA GLY A 132 -15.67 6.32 22.26
C GLY A 132 -16.61 5.66 21.26
N LEU A 133 -16.72 4.33 21.32
CA LEU A 133 -17.56 3.53 20.44
C LEU A 133 -19.03 3.64 20.86
N LEU A 134 -19.76 4.58 20.26
CA LEU A 134 -21.23 4.50 20.24
C LEU A 134 -21.63 3.51 19.14
N SER A 135 -22.16 2.35 19.56
CA SER A 135 -22.66 1.28 18.68
C SER A 135 -23.86 1.78 17.87
N SER A 136 -23.58 2.40 16.73
CA SER A 136 -24.56 2.93 15.79
C SER A 136 -24.36 2.28 14.43
N ALA A 137 -25.45 2.00 13.72
CA ALA A 137 -25.37 1.56 12.33
C ALA A 137 -24.61 2.60 11.50
N LYS A 138 -23.77 2.15 10.59
CA LYS A 138 -23.00 2.99 9.68
C LYS A 138 -23.55 2.87 8.27
N LEU A 139 -23.55 3.99 7.54
CA LEU A 139 -23.89 4.03 6.13
C LEU A 139 -22.63 3.81 5.29
N VAL A 140 -22.58 2.68 4.58
CA VAL A 140 -21.51 2.36 3.63
C VAL A 140 -22.00 2.66 2.22
N VAL A 141 -21.33 3.59 1.53
CA VAL A 141 -21.70 4.04 0.18
C VAL A 141 -20.64 3.60 -0.82
N LEU A 142 -21.05 2.91 -1.88
CA LEU A 142 -20.17 2.54 -2.99
C LEU A 142 -20.66 3.21 -4.27
N SER A 143 -19.74 3.47 -5.19
CA SER A 143 -20.12 4.01 -6.48
C SER A 143 -19.24 3.56 -7.64
N GLY A 144 -19.80 3.58 -8.84
CA GLY A 144 -19.16 3.27 -10.11
C GLY A 144 -19.66 4.19 -11.23
N ASN A 145 -18.89 4.27 -12.31
CA ASN A 145 -19.27 5.09 -13.48
C ASN A 145 -20.39 4.44 -14.31
N ASP A 146 -20.52 3.11 -14.20
CA ASP A 146 -21.58 2.28 -14.76
C ASP A 146 -22.05 1.24 -13.71
N LYS A 147 -23.09 0.49 -14.04
CA LYS A 147 -23.72 -0.49 -13.16
C LYS A 147 -22.74 -1.63 -12.83
N GLU A 148 -21.98 -2.08 -13.82
CA GLU A 148 -21.03 -3.18 -13.73
C GLU A 148 -19.84 -2.80 -12.84
N ALA A 149 -19.36 -1.57 -12.91
CA ALA A 149 -18.30 -1.02 -12.07
C ALA A 149 -18.74 -0.91 -10.62
N ALA A 150 -19.97 -0.43 -10.36
CA ALA A 150 -20.51 -0.38 -9.00
C ALA A 150 -20.61 -1.79 -8.39
N ASN A 151 -21.05 -2.78 -9.18
CA ASN A 151 -21.06 -4.18 -8.76
C ASN A 151 -19.65 -4.73 -8.50
N ARG A 152 -18.67 -4.46 -9.38
CA ARG A 152 -17.28 -4.91 -9.16
C ARG A 152 -16.70 -4.35 -7.86
N VAL A 153 -16.95 -3.08 -7.55
CA VAL A 153 -16.50 -2.46 -6.29
C VAL A 153 -17.14 -3.14 -5.09
N ALA A 154 -18.44 -3.46 -5.16
CA ALA A 154 -19.14 -4.20 -4.11
C ALA A 154 -18.57 -5.60 -3.89
N THR A 155 -18.34 -6.35 -4.97
CA THR A 155 -17.70 -7.67 -4.90
C THR A 155 -16.29 -7.60 -4.32
N GLN A 156 -15.48 -6.63 -4.76
CA GLN A 156 -14.12 -6.44 -4.23
C GLN A 156 -14.12 -6.10 -2.74
N LEU A 157 -15.09 -5.29 -2.28
CA LEU A 157 -15.22 -4.99 -0.85
C LEU A 157 -15.65 -6.23 -0.05
N GLY A 158 -16.57 -7.05 -0.59
CA GLY A 158 -16.97 -8.32 0.05
C GLY A 158 -15.77 -9.25 0.24
N VAL A 159 -15.00 -9.47 -0.84
CA VAL A 159 -13.76 -10.26 -0.80
C VAL A 159 -12.75 -9.69 0.18
N TYR A 160 -12.57 -8.36 0.20
CA TYR A 160 -11.68 -7.70 1.16
C TYR A 160 -12.13 -7.94 2.60
N ILE A 161 -13.43 -7.87 2.87
CA ILE A 161 -13.97 -8.10 4.22
C ILE A 161 -13.74 -9.54 4.69
N GLU A 162 -13.91 -10.51 3.80
CA GLU A 162 -13.74 -11.93 4.10
C GLU A 162 -12.28 -12.33 4.28
N GLN A 163 -11.35 -11.70 3.55
CA GLN A 163 -9.92 -12.08 3.55
C GLN A 163 -9.08 -11.42 4.64
N ASN A 164 -9.62 -10.47 5.41
CA ASN A 164 -8.85 -9.73 6.42
C ASN A 164 -9.48 -9.91 7.82
N PRO A 165 -9.01 -10.86 8.65
CA PRO A 165 -9.58 -11.18 9.96
C PRO A 165 -9.49 -10.05 10.99
N GLU A 166 -8.58 -9.10 10.79
CA GLU A 166 -8.50 -7.83 11.56
C GLU A 166 -9.78 -6.98 11.47
N ILE A 167 -10.72 -7.37 10.61
CA ILE A 167 -12.03 -6.75 10.43
C ILE A 167 -13.03 -7.06 11.58
N PHE A 168 -12.67 -7.93 12.54
CA PHE A 168 -13.49 -8.10 13.76
C PHE A 168 -13.30 -6.98 14.79
N GLU A 169 -12.41 -6.01 14.54
CA GLU A 169 -12.34 -4.79 15.32
C GLU A 169 -13.54 -3.87 15.02
N LYS A 170 -14.36 -3.56 16.03
CA LYS A 170 -15.57 -2.72 15.88
C LYS A 170 -15.35 -1.39 15.14
N ARG A 171 -14.13 -0.83 15.20
CA ARG A 171 -13.75 0.44 14.56
C ARG A 171 -13.51 0.35 13.06
N ILE A 172 -13.27 -0.85 12.52
CA ILE A 172 -12.98 -0.98 11.09
C ILE A 172 -14.18 -0.60 10.24
N LEU A 173 -15.40 -0.88 10.70
CA LEU A 173 -16.62 -0.50 10.01
C LEU A 173 -16.73 1.03 9.91
N GLU A 174 -16.35 1.74 10.97
CA GLU A 174 -16.31 3.20 10.99
C GLU A 174 -15.30 3.74 9.98
N ASN A 175 -14.11 3.15 9.94
CA ASN A 175 -13.07 3.54 8.98
C ASN A 175 -13.49 3.24 7.54
N ILE A 176 -14.16 2.11 7.29
CA ILE A 176 -14.70 1.74 5.97
C ILE A 176 -15.77 2.75 5.56
N ALA A 177 -16.77 3.00 6.43
CA ALA A 177 -17.84 3.95 6.15
C ALA A 177 -17.30 5.37 5.91
N TYR A 178 -16.39 5.86 6.75
CA TYR A 178 -15.75 7.16 6.58
C TYR A 178 -14.92 7.23 5.29
N THR A 179 -14.10 6.22 5.01
CA THR A 179 -13.25 6.22 3.81
C THR A 179 -14.09 6.22 2.54
N LEU A 180 -15.14 5.42 2.50
CA LEU A 180 -16.02 5.31 1.34
C LEU A 180 -16.99 6.49 1.20
N GLY A 181 -17.42 7.08 2.32
CA GLY A 181 -18.29 8.26 2.37
C GLY A 181 -17.56 9.57 2.08
N GLU A 182 -16.37 9.77 2.65
CA GLU A 182 -15.70 11.08 2.65
C GLU A 182 -14.41 11.10 1.81
N ARG A 183 -13.80 9.94 1.54
CA ARG A 183 -12.46 9.83 0.90
C ARG A 183 -12.51 9.16 -0.46
N ARG A 184 -13.68 9.16 -1.10
CA ARG A 184 -13.92 8.65 -2.46
C ARG A 184 -14.81 9.63 -3.24
N THR A 185 -14.60 9.68 -4.55
CA THR A 185 -15.51 10.36 -5.46
C THR A 185 -16.83 9.59 -5.55
N HIS A 186 -17.95 10.30 -5.46
CA HIS A 186 -19.29 9.71 -5.57
C HIS A 186 -19.81 9.71 -7.00
N LEU A 187 -19.61 8.60 -7.69
CA LEU A 187 -19.97 8.41 -9.10
C LEU A 187 -21.48 8.17 -9.31
N PRO A 188 -21.98 8.21 -10.56
CA PRO A 188 -23.41 8.17 -10.85
C PRO A 188 -24.14 6.89 -10.45
N TRP A 189 -23.51 5.72 -10.49
CA TRP A 189 -24.15 4.47 -10.06
C TRP A 189 -23.76 4.15 -8.64
N ARG A 190 -24.73 4.04 -7.73
CA ARG A 190 -24.49 3.95 -6.30
C ARG A 190 -25.17 2.75 -5.65
N LEU A 191 -24.52 2.24 -4.62
CA LEU A 191 -25.03 1.27 -3.66
C LEU A 191 -24.88 1.86 -2.27
N ALA A 192 -25.83 1.60 -1.38
CA ALA A 192 -25.77 2.06 0.00
C ALA A 192 -26.28 0.97 0.95
N PHE A 193 -25.54 0.73 2.03
CA PHE A 193 -25.84 -0.28 3.03
C PHE A 193 -25.81 0.36 4.41
N ALA A 194 -26.90 0.24 5.17
CA ALA A 194 -26.92 0.57 6.59
C ALA A 194 -26.64 -0.70 7.39
N THR A 195 -25.55 -0.74 8.12
CA THR A 195 -25.08 -1.96 8.79
C THR A 195 -24.45 -1.66 10.15
N GLY A 196 -24.64 -2.56 11.12
CA GLY A 196 -24.01 -2.48 12.44
C GLY A 196 -22.68 -3.24 12.54
N SER A 197 -22.36 -4.10 11.57
CA SER A 197 -21.17 -4.94 11.60
C SER A 197 -20.59 -5.22 10.21
N CYS A 198 -19.31 -5.56 10.14
CA CYS A 198 -18.70 -6.01 8.88
C CYS A 198 -19.21 -7.38 8.42
N MET A 199 -19.64 -8.23 9.35
CA MET A 199 -20.27 -9.52 9.02
C MET A 199 -21.58 -9.30 8.27
N ASP A 200 -22.46 -8.46 8.81
CA ASP A 200 -23.73 -8.12 8.14
C ASP A 200 -23.46 -7.44 6.79
N LEU A 201 -22.46 -6.57 6.72
CA LEU A 201 -22.06 -5.93 5.47
C LEU A 201 -21.64 -6.95 4.41
N ALA A 202 -20.82 -7.94 4.77
CA ALA A 202 -20.41 -9.02 3.86
C ALA A 202 -21.64 -9.82 3.37
N THR A 203 -22.56 -10.17 4.27
CA THR A 203 -23.81 -10.85 3.90
C THR A 203 -24.65 -10.01 2.92
N MET A 204 -24.79 -8.71 3.17
CA MET A 204 -25.53 -7.80 2.29
C MET A 204 -24.88 -7.66 0.91
N LEU A 205 -23.55 -7.60 0.86
CA LEU A 205 -22.77 -7.51 -0.40
C LEU A 205 -22.91 -8.78 -1.24
N ASN A 206 -22.97 -9.96 -0.60
CA ASN A 206 -23.11 -11.25 -1.27
C ASN A 206 -24.56 -11.58 -1.66
N GLY A 207 -25.54 -11.09 -0.89
CA GLY A 207 -26.96 -11.47 -1.00
C GLY A 207 -27.78 -10.79 -2.10
N MET A 208 -27.16 -10.06 -3.03
CA MET A 208 -27.85 -9.28 -4.10
C MET A 208 -28.90 -8.25 -3.60
N GLN A 209 -28.92 -7.91 -2.31
CA GLN A 209 -29.99 -7.08 -1.73
C GLN A 209 -29.99 -5.62 -2.22
N ALA A 210 -28.84 -5.11 -2.68
CA ALA A 210 -28.75 -3.79 -3.27
C ALA A 210 -28.29 -3.91 -4.73
N LEU A 211 -29.18 -3.56 -5.66
CA LEU A 211 -28.82 -3.35 -7.06
C LEU A 211 -28.31 -1.91 -7.23
N PRO A 212 -27.23 -1.67 -7.98
CA PRO A 212 -26.75 -0.32 -8.22
C PRO A 212 -27.85 0.51 -8.87
N ARG A 213 -28.09 1.70 -8.31
CA ARG A 213 -29.03 2.67 -8.86
C ARG A 213 -28.29 3.90 -9.34
N ARG A 214 -28.74 4.45 -10.46
CA ARG A 214 -28.23 5.73 -10.93
C ARG A 214 -28.77 6.83 -10.02
N ALA A 215 -27.88 7.56 -9.36
CA ALA A 215 -28.19 8.68 -8.51
C ALA A 215 -28.80 9.83 -9.32
N ALA A 216 -29.84 10.45 -8.78
CA ALA A 216 -30.35 11.72 -9.29
C ALA A 216 -29.34 12.83 -8.97
N THR A 217 -29.11 13.73 -9.91
CA THR A 217 -28.21 14.88 -9.73
C THR A 217 -28.81 15.95 -8.82
N SER A 218 -30.14 16.07 -8.77
CA SER A 218 -30.87 17.03 -7.94
C SER A 218 -32.25 16.48 -7.57
N PRO A 219 -32.37 15.68 -6.49
CA PRO A 219 -33.67 15.18 -6.07
C PRO A 219 -34.56 16.33 -5.57
N ARG A 220 -35.85 16.29 -5.91
CA ARG A 220 -36.85 17.19 -5.30
C ARG A 220 -37.18 16.66 -3.91
N LEU A 221 -37.00 17.49 -2.88
CA LEU A 221 -37.22 17.12 -1.49
C LEU A 221 -38.46 17.83 -0.94
N ALA A 222 -39.33 17.09 -0.26
CA ALA A 222 -40.46 17.63 0.48
C ALA A 222 -40.49 16.97 1.86
N PHE A 223 -40.67 17.79 2.90
CA PHE A 223 -40.84 17.31 4.27
C PHE A 223 -42.33 17.32 4.62
N VAL A 224 -42.85 16.17 5.06
CA VAL A 224 -44.25 16.00 5.47
C VAL A 224 -44.28 15.79 6.97
N PHE A 225 -44.99 16.66 7.69
CA PHE A 225 -45.13 16.58 9.14
C PHE A 225 -46.42 15.83 9.48
N SER A 226 -46.31 14.73 10.22
CA SER A 226 -47.46 13.94 10.63
C SER A 226 -48.33 14.71 11.62
N GLY A 227 -49.65 14.49 11.56
CA GLY A 227 -50.58 14.94 12.58
C GLY A 227 -50.49 14.13 13.87
N HIS A 228 -51.49 14.32 14.74
CA HIS A 228 -51.64 13.52 15.97
C HIS A 228 -51.89 12.04 15.64
N GLY A 229 -51.26 11.10 16.37
CA GLY A 229 -51.45 9.65 16.22
C GLY A 229 -50.23 8.85 15.73
N ALA A 230 -49.13 9.51 15.37
CA ALA A 230 -47.88 8.85 14.95
C ALA A 230 -46.92 8.52 16.11
N GLN A 231 -47.28 8.88 17.35
CA GLN A 231 -46.50 8.56 18.54
C GLN A 231 -46.50 7.06 18.87
N TRP A 232 -45.37 6.54 19.36
CA TRP A 232 -45.21 5.16 19.84
C TRP A 232 -44.50 5.17 21.22
N ASN A 233 -44.72 4.11 22.01
CA ASN A 233 -44.11 3.90 23.33
C ASN A 233 -42.89 3.00 23.25
#